data_AF-A0A811T6S1-F1
#
_entry.id   AF-A0A811T6S1-F1
#
_cell.length_a   1.000
_cell.length_b   1.000
_cell.length_c   1.000
_cell.angle_alpha   90.00
_cell.angle_beta   90.00
_cell.angle_gamma   90.00
#
_symmetry.space_group_name_H-M   'P 1'
#
loop_
_entity.id
_entity.type
_entity.pdbx_description
1 polymer ?
#
loop_
_entity_poly.entity_id
_entity_poly.type
_entity_poly.pdbx_seq_one_letter_code
_entity_poly.pdbx_strand_id
1 'polypeptide(L)'
;MIEIINPKSGDREEKFNMEIYRLLLFYKQLTQLLETYFSGDLMIPTDEINRNYLRLCNKIGGILGKPDFEDLARHNWQPFDNLRTFDPDAPDSEREYGGWQVCGNFLSAIEELFIGTGERTYPLDTEEQQLLTHVQTYLEKYRSHETDYEKRWLQKSKKEAEEDWKKREEKTQMKMPQFDFKFIRDKEIKNLLTKDWEEAQKAFQNELHKATVLLCGTILESLLIDALSCSEKEAKFNYYQKYLEGKNKGNKTPEIENWQLYQLIEIAKQQGIISADAAKLSHIVRDYRNLIHLFVQKRGRLRIDSHIASAVVSLLAVAYNSILERHEKNK
;
A
#
# COMPACT_ATOMS: atom_id res chain seq x y z
N MET A 1 39.11 16.50 -9.66
CA MET A 1 40.04 16.83 -10.75
C MET A 1 40.91 15.61 -10.96
N ILE A 2 40.64 14.85 -12.00
CA ILE A 2 41.47 13.74 -12.45
C ILE A 2 42.83 14.35 -12.79
N GLU A 3 43.91 13.92 -12.14
CA GLU A 3 45.24 14.20 -12.68
C GLU A 3 45.28 13.52 -14.05
N ILE A 4 45.28 14.31 -15.12
CA ILE A 4 45.40 13.79 -16.48
C ILE A 4 46.80 13.17 -16.57
N ILE A 5 46.89 11.86 -16.30
CA ILE A 5 48.09 11.08 -16.53
C ILE A 5 48.25 11.03 -18.04
N ASN A 6 49.07 11.94 -18.55
CA ASN A 6 49.40 12.02 -19.96
C ASN A 6 50.66 11.16 -20.17
N PRO A 7 50.56 9.95 -20.74
CA PRO A 7 51.71 9.06 -20.86
C PRO A 7 52.78 9.65 -21.78
N LYS A 8 54.00 9.80 -21.25
CA LYS A 8 55.15 10.41 -21.94
C LYS A 8 55.80 9.46 -22.97
N SER A 9 55.10 9.11 -24.05
CA SER A 9 55.66 8.56 -25.31
C SER A 9 54.54 8.22 -26.30
N GLY A 10 54.70 8.53 -27.59
CA GLY A 10 53.63 8.41 -28.60
C GLY A 10 52.98 7.02 -28.75
N ASP A 11 53.75 5.93 -28.64
CA ASP A 11 53.20 4.56 -28.73
C ASP A 11 52.39 4.15 -27.48
N ARG A 12 52.80 4.62 -26.30
CA ARG A 12 52.07 4.40 -25.04
C ARG A 12 50.77 5.23 -25.02
N GLU A 13 50.81 6.45 -25.54
CA GLU A 13 49.64 7.34 -25.65
C GLU A 13 48.60 6.78 -26.61
N GLU A 14 49.01 6.30 -27.78
CA GLU A 14 48.07 5.70 -28.75
C GLU A 14 47.40 4.43 -28.20
N LYS A 15 48.17 3.58 -27.49
CA LYS A 15 47.63 2.41 -26.82
C LYS A 15 46.65 2.79 -25.69
N PHE A 16 46.96 3.81 -24.90
CA PHE A 16 46.06 4.31 -23.86
C PHE A 16 44.73 4.81 -24.44
N ASN A 17 44.79 5.64 -25.49
CA ASN A 17 43.61 6.19 -26.15
C ASN A 17 42.72 5.09 -26.74
N MET A 18 43.32 4.06 -27.33
CA MET A 18 42.60 2.89 -27.82
C MET A 18 41.85 2.15 -26.70
N GLU A 19 42.48 1.96 -25.55
CA GLU A 19 41.87 1.28 -24.40
C GLU A 19 40.76 2.12 -23.74
N ILE A 20 40.92 3.45 -23.67
CA ILE A 20 39.86 4.36 -23.20
C ILE A 20 38.63 4.29 -24.12
N TYR A 21 38.83 4.30 -25.45
CA TYR A 21 37.73 4.16 -26.40
C TYR A 21 37.00 2.82 -26.24
N ARG A 22 37.75 1.71 -26.07
CA ARG A 22 37.17 0.38 -25.81
C ARG A 22 36.39 0.35 -24.49
N LEU A 23 36.95 0.92 -23.43
CA LEU A 23 36.31 1.03 -22.12
C LEU A 23 34.98 1.79 -22.20
N LEU A 24 34.96 2.91 -22.91
CA LEU A 24 33.76 3.70 -23.15
C LEU A 24 32.65 2.88 -23.81
N LEU A 25 32.98 2.12 -24.86
CA LEU A 25 32.00 1.30 -25.58
C LEU A 25 31.42 0.17 -24.72
N PHE A 26 32.28 -0.58 -24.01
CA PHE A 26 31.80 -1.65 -23.14
C PHE A 26 30.98 -1.12 -21.97
N TYR A 27 31.39 0.01 -21.39
CA TYR A 27 30.68 0.60 -20.27
C TYR A 27 29.32 1.18 -20.70
N LYS A 28 29.23 1.84 -21.87
CA LYS A 28 27.95 2.27 -22.44
C LYS A 28 27.00 1.08 -22.67
N GLN A 29 27.52 -0.01 -23.21
CA GLN A 29 26.72 -1.23 -23.43
C GLN A 29 26.27 -1.87 -22.11
N LEU A 30 27.12 -1.84 -21.08
CA LEU A 30 26.79 -2.31 -19.73
C LEU A 30 25.67 -1.48 -19.10
N THR A 31 25.78 -0.15 -19.18
CA THR A 31 24.74 0.76 -18.69
C THR A 31 23.42 0.47 -19.40
N GLN A 32 23.39 0.40 -20.72
CA GLN A 32 22.17 0.08 -21.47
C GLN A 32 21.56 -1.27 -21.07
N LEU A 33 22.39 -2.28 -20.78
CA LEU A 33 21.92 -3.58 -20.29
C LEU A 33 21.25 -3.45 -18.93
N LEU A 34 21.89 -2.77 -17.98
CA LEU A 34 21.36 -2.58 -16.63
C LEU A 34 20.08 -1.74 -16.64
N GLU A 35 20.07 -0.63 -17.38
CA GLU A 35 18.88 0.19 -17.58
C GLU A 35 17.73 -0.64 -18.14
N THR A 36 17.98 -1.49 -19.13
CA THR A 36 16.95 -2.35 -19.70
C THR A 36 16.45 -3.37 -18.67
N TYR A 37 17.35 -4.03 -17.95
CA TYR A 37 17.00 -5.05 -16.96
C TYR A 37 16.21 -4.49 -15.77
N PHE A 38 16.47 -3.24 -15.38
CA PHE A 38 15.81 -2.57 -14.26
C PHE A 38 14.67 -1.62 -14.70
N SER A 39 14.31 -1.57 -15.99
CA SER A 39 13.28 -0.63 -16.49
C SER A 39 11.84 -1.12 -16.31
N GLY A 40 11.61 -2.41 -16.14
CA GLY A 40 10.29 -3.02 -16.03
C GLY A 40 9.74 -3.06 -14.60
N ASP A 41 8.43 -3.32 -14.48
CA ASP A 41 7.75 -3.57 -13.19
C ASP A 41 8.16 -4.93 -12.60
N LEU A 42 8.68 -5.84 -13.44
CA LEU A 42 9.15 -7.16 -13.07
C LEU A 42 10.57 -7.41 -13.59
N MET A 43 11.51 -7.67 -12.69
CA MET A 43 12.83 -8.18 -13.08
C MET A 43 12.71 -9.64 -13.53
N ILE A 44 13.11 -9.93 -14.78
CA ILE A 44 13.08 -11.28 -15.34
C ILE A 44 14.52 -11.82 -15.45
N PRO A 45 15.05 -12.48 -14.41
CA PRO A 45 16.38 -13.05 -14.48
C PRO A 45 16.42 -14.14 -15.54
N THR A 46 17.34 -13.99 -16.49
CA THR A 46 17.64 -15.03 -17.48
C THR A 46 19.12 -15.36 -17.46
N ASP A 47 19.47 -16.58 -17.84
CA ASP A 47 20.88 -16.97 -17.92
C ASP A 47 21.65 -16.14 -18.95
N GLU A 48 20.99 -15.74 -20.03
CA GLU A 48 21.62 -15.01 -21.12
C GLU A 48 21.86 -13.54 -20.76
N ILE A 49 20.93 -12.86 -20.08
CA ILE A 49 21.19 -11.48 -19.61
C ILE A 49 22.30 -11.44 -18.57
N ASN A 50 22.33 -12.40 -17.65
CA ASN A 50 23.40 -12.52 -16.66
C ASN A 50 24.76 -12.83 -17.33
N ARG A 51 24.77 -13.72 -18.33
CA ARG A 51 26.00 -14.04 -19.08
C ARG A 51 26.53 -12.82 -19.84
N ASN A 52 25.65 -12.05 -20.47
CA ASN A 52 26.01 -10.83 -21.18
C ASN A 52 26.56 -9.75 -20.23
N TYR A 53 25.92 -9.58 -19.06
CA TYR A 53 26.43 -8.74 -17.98
C TYR A 53 27.85 -9.12 -17.56
N LEU A 54 28.10 -10.41 -17.26
CA LEU A 54 29.42 -10.89 -16.83
C LEU A 54 30.48 -10.74 -17.93
N ARG A 55 30.13 -10.96 -19.20
CA ARG A 55 31.04 -10.75 -20.34
C ARG A 55 31.50 -9.29 -20.45
N LEU A 56 30.58 -8.35 -20.30
CA LEU A 56 30.90 -6.92 -20.31
C LEU A 56 31.76 -6.53 -19.11
N CYS A 57 31.39 -6.99 -17.90
CA CYS A 57 32.17 -6.74 -16.69
C CYS A 57 33.61 -7.30 -16.79
N ASN A 58 33.78 -8.48 -17.40
CA ASN A 58 35.09 -9.06 -17.63
C ASN A 58 35.95 -8.22 -18.59
N LYS A 59 35.38 -7.75 -19.71
CA LYS A 59 36.07 -6.85 -20.65
C LYS A 59 36.47 -5.53 -19.99
N ILE A 60 35.57 -4.92 -19.22
CA ILE A 60 35.83 -3.69 -18.46
C ILE A 60 36.94 -3.90 -17.43
N GLY A 61 36.81 -4.93 -16.58
CA GLY A 61 37.82 -5.26 -15.57
C GLY A 61 39.20 -5.57 -16.17
N GLY A 62 39.23 -6.23 -17.34
CA GLY A 62 40.47 -6.49 -18.08
C GLY A 62 41.15 -5.23 -18.61
N ILE A 63 40.41 -4.18 -18.93
CA ILE A 63 40.98 -2.87 -19.32
C ILE A 63 41.46 -2.12 -18.08
N LEU A 64 40.64 -2.07 -17.02
CA LEU A 64 40.98 -1.39 -15.77
C LEU A 64 42.18 -1.99 -15.04
N GLY A 65 42.49 -3.27 -15.26
CA GLY A 65 43.69 -3.93 -14.75
C GLY A 65 44.99 -3.60 -15.51
N LYS A 66 44.94 -2.80 -16.58
CA LYS A 66 46.12 -2.38 -17.34
C LYS A 66 46.85 -1.22 -16.65
N PRO A 67 48.18 -1.08 -16.86
CA PRO A 67 48.92 0.11 -16.42
C PRO A 67 48.27 1.38 -16.96
N ASP A 68 48.35 2.47 -16.20
CA ASP A 68 47.76 3.79 -16.51
C ASP A 68 46.23 3.92 -16.26
N PHE A 69 45.52 2.85 -15.83
CA PHE A 69 44.08 2.87 -15.50
C PHE A 69 43.75 2.76 -14.00
N GLU A 70 44.76 2.77 -13.15
CA GLU A 70 44.66 2.49 -11.71
C GLU A 70 43.77 3.50 -10.97
N ASP A 71 43.87 4.78 -11.33
CA ASP A 71 43.06 5.83 -10.71
C ASP A 71 41.61 5.78 -11.16
N LEU A 72 41.35 5.39 -12.41
CA LEU A 72 40.00 5.16 -12.91
C LEU A 72 39.36 3.96 -12.19
N ALA A 73 40.09 2.86 -12.02
CA ALA A 73 39.61 1.69 -11.29
C ALA A 73 39.24 2.00 -9.82
N ARG A 74 39.97 2.92 -9.18
CA ARG A 74 39.68 3.40 -7.82
C ARG A 74 38.44 4.29 -7.75
N HIS A 75 38.05 4.92 -8.87
CA HIS A 75 36.87 5.76 -8.97
C HIS A 75 35.58 4.96 -9.25
N ASN A 76 35.19 4.10 -8.30
CA ASN A 76 33.83 3.53 -8.22
C ASN A 76 33.47 2.40 -9.21
N TRP A 77 34.43 1.67 -9.78
CA TRP A 77 34.10 0.40 -10.44
C TRP A 77 33.74 -0.67 -9.42
N GLN A 78 32.44 -0.90 -9.21
CA GLN A 78 31.89 -1.91 -8.29
C GLN A 78 30.73 -2.66 -8.97
N PRO A 79 31.02 -3.65 -9.84
CA PRO A 79 29.99 -4.47 -10.44
C PRO A 79 29.34 -5.38 -9.39
N PHE A 80 28.06 -5.70 -9.57
CA PHE A 80 27.39 -6.81 -8.88
C PHE A 80 28.11 -8.13 -9.18
N ASP A 81 28.07 -9.07 -8.23
CA ASP A 81 28.61 -10.41 -8.43
C ASP A 81 27.93 -11.14 -9.59
N ASN A 82 26.61 -10.94 -9.73
CA ASN A 82 25.77 -11.46 -10.80
C ASN A 82 24.37 -10.82 -10.76
N LEU A 83 23.58 -10.96 -11.83
CA LEU A 83 22.20 -10.49 -11.92
C LEU A 83 21.15 -11.50 -11.43
N ARG A 84 21.57 -12.65 -10.86
CA ARG A 84 20.63 -13.69 -10.37
C ARG A 84 20.30 -13.51 -8.89
N THR A 85 21.25 -13.06 -8.09
CA THR A 85 21.10 -12.83 -6.66
C THR A 85 20.66 -11.40 -6.42
N PHE A 86 19.39 -11.12 -6.71
CA PHE A 86 18.75 -9.90 -6.20
C PHE A 86 18.12 -10.25 -4.85
N ASP A 87 18.65 -9.69 -3.75
CA ASP A 87 18.02 -9.83 -2.44
C ASP A 87 16.79 -8.91 -2.40
N PRO A 88 15.55 -9.45 -2.32
CA PRO A 88 14.32 -8.67 -2.25
C PRO A 88 14.15 -7.90 -0.92
N ASP A 89 14.99 -8.17 0.09
CA ASP A 89 15.00 -7.50 1.39
C ASP A 89 16.16 -6.50 1.56
N ALA A 90 16.97 -6.26 0.52
CA ALA A 90 18.03 -5.25 0.57
C ALA A 90 17.43 -3.84 0.85
N PRO A 91 18.03 -3.04 1.76
CA PRO A 91 17.50 -1.73 2.12
C PRO A 91 17.35 -0.82 0.89
N ASP A 92 16.20 -0.14 0.75
CA ASP A 92 15.92 0.74 -0.40
C ASP A 92 16.98 1.85 -0.61
N SER A 93 17.70 2.22 0.45
CA SER A 93 18.84 3.14 0.39
C SER A 93 20.01 2.64 -0.49
N GLU A 94 20.17 1.32 -0.66
CA GLU A 94 21.15 0.72 -1.57
C GLU A 94 20.60 0.57 -2.99
N ARG A 95 19.27 0.51 -3.16
CA ARG A 95 18.60 0.25 -4.44
C ARG A 95 18.40 1.47 -5.33
N GLU A 96 17.92 2.58 -4.78
CA GLU A 96 17.39 3.67 -5.63
C GLU A 96 18.32 4.88 -5.79
N TYR A 97 19.29 5.11 -4.90
CA TYR A 97 20.07 6.36 -4.94
C TYR A 97 21.59 6.21 -4.99
N GLY A 98 22.16 5.08 -4.55
CA GLY A 98 23.61 4.84 -4.59
C GLY A 98 24.11 4.29 -5.92
N GLY A 99 23.50 3.22 -6.43
CA GLY A 99 24.01 2.46 -7.59
C GLY A 99 23.97 3.22 -8.93
N TRP A 100 22.88 3.94 -9.21
CA TRP A 100 22.74 4.71 -10.46
C TRP A 100 23.68 5.93 -10.52
N GLN A 101 23.86 6.64 -9.40
CA GLN A 101 24.81 7.75 -9.32
C GLN A 101 26.25 7.26 -9.45
N VAL A 102 26.57 6.10 -8.88
CA VAL A 102 27.88 5.44 -9.03
C VAL A 102 28.14 5.08 -10.50
N CYS A 103 27.17 4.46 -11.18
CA CYS A 103 27.32 4.11 -12.58
C CYS A 103 27.47 5.35 -13.48
N GLY A 104 26.72 6.42 -13.21
CA GLY A 104 26.78 7.69 -13.94
C GLY A 104 28.11 8.42 -13.75
N ASN A 105 28.59 8.53 -12.51
CA ASN A 105 29.87 9.19 -12.20
C ASN A 105 31.05 8.51 -12.91
N PHE A 106 31.03 7.18 -12.99
CA PHE A 106 32.08 6.43 -13.69
C PHE A 106 32.01 6.60 -15.20
N LEU A 107 30.81 6.62 -15.81
CA LEU A 107 30.67 6.95 -17.24
C LEU A 107 31.22 8.35 -17.53
N SER A 108 30.86 9.35 -16.71
CA SER A 108 31.35 10.71 -16.88
C SER A 108 32.88 10.80 -16.79
N ALA A 109 33.51 10.07 -15.86
CA ALA A 109 34.97 10.01 -15.77
C ALA A 109 35.62 9.40 -17.02
N ILE A 110 35.04 8.32 -17.58
CA ILE A 110 35.52 7.73 -18.83
C ILE A 110 35.33 8.71 -19.99
N GLU A 111 34.19 9.40 -20.07
CA GLU A 111 33.90 10.38 -21.12
C GLU A 111 34.81 11.60 -21.06
N GLU A 112 35.08 12.14 -19.87
CA GLU A 112 36.03 13.24 -19.67
C GLU A 112 37.45 12.87 -20.16
N LEU A 113 37.91 11.65 -19.85
CA LEU A 113 39.19 11.14 -20.35
C LEU A 113 39.17 10.96 -21.87
N PHE A 114 38.10 10.39 -22.42
CA PHE A 114 37.96 10.22 -23.86
C PHE A 114 37.99 11.57 -24.61
N ILE A 115 37.28 12.57 -24.11
CA ILE A 115 37.30 13.95 -24.62
C ILE A 115 38.72 14.53 -24.52
N GLY A 116 39.39 14.35 -23.38
CA GLY A 116 40.78 14.78 -23.16
C GLY A 116 41.79 14.16 -24.14
N THR A 117 41.52 12.96 -24.64
CA THR A 117 42.37 12.26 -25.63
C THR A 117 42.08 12.65 -27.10
N GLY A 118 41.16 13.60 -27.32
CA GLY A 118 40.81 14.10 -28.65
C GLY A 118 39.80 13.21 -29.41
N GLU A 119 38.99 12.43 -28.69
CA GLU A 119 37.82 11.70 -29.21
C GLU A 119 38.11 10.78 -30.40
N ARG A 120 39.32 10.22 -30.44
CA ARG A 120 39.74 9.34 -31.53
C ARG A 120 39.01 8.00 -31.46
N THR A 121 38.50 7.53 -32.59
CA THR A 121 37.89 6.21 -32.69
C THR A 121 38.91 5.18 -33.14
N TYR A 122 38.76 3.96 -32.65
CA TYR A 122 39.67 2.85 -32.94
C TYR A 122 38.87 1.64 -33.43
N PRO A 123 39.41 0.84 -34.37
CA PRO A 123 38.75 -0.39 -34.77
C PRO A 123 38.76 -1.40 -33.62
N LEU A 124 37.58 -1.96 -33.33
CA LEU A 124 37.45 -3.10 -32.43
C LEU A 124 37.84 -4.39 -33.14
N ASP A 125 38.35 -5.37 -32.39
CA ASP A 125 38.55 -6.71 -32.93
C ASP A 125 37.20 -7.41 -33.23
N THR A 126 37.26 -8.48 -34.01
CA THR A 126 36.05 -9.20 -34.45
C THR A 126 35.25 -9.78 -33.29
N GLU A 127 35.89 -10.25 -32.23
CA GLU A 127 35.21 -10.83 -31.06
C GLU A 127 34.45 -9.75 -30.28
N GLU A 128 35.03 -8.57 -30.17
CA GLU A 128 34.45 -7.42 -29.47
C GLU A 128 33.26 -6.83 -30.22
N GLN A 129 33.36 -6.71 -31.55
CA GLN A 129 32.24 -6.31 -32.39
C GLN A 129 31.08 -7.31 -32.30
N GLN A 130 31.39 -8.62 -32.33
CA GLN A 130 30.39 -9.68 -32.18
C GLN A 130 29.73 -9.64 -30.80
N LEU A 131 30.50 -9.43 -29.73
CA LEU A 131 29.97 -9.30 -28.37
C LEU A 131 28.98 -8.14 -28.27
N LEU A 132 29.38 -6.93 -28.67
CA LEU A 132 28.52 -5.75 -28.57
C LEU A 132 27.23 -5.93 -29.40
N THR A 133 27.36 -6.43 -30.63
CA THR A 133 26.21 -6.69 -31.52
C THR A 133 25.27 -7.74 -30.94
N HIS A 134 25.82 -8.82 -30.36
CA HIS A 134 25.05 -9.87 -29.71
C HIS A 134 24.28 -9.32 -28.51
N VAL A 135 24.93 -8.55 -27.64
CA VAL A 135 24.27 -7.94 -26.48
C VAL A 135 23.15 -7.02 -26.93
N GLN A 136 23.40 -6.13 -27.89
CA GLN A 136 22.39 -5.20 -28.38
C GLN A 136 21.17 -5.93 -28.97
N THR A 137 21.40 -6.91 -29.83
CA THR A 137 20.33 -7.73 -30.44
C THR A 137 19.55 -8.50 -29.38
N TYR A 138 20.23 -8.97 -28.33
CA TYR A 138 19.60 -9.67 -27.23
C TYR A 138 18.71 -8.74 -26.39
N LEU A 139 19.18 -7.52 -26.09
CA LEU A 139 18.42 -6.54 -25.30
C LEU A 139 17.12 -6.12 -26.02
N GLU A 140 17.13 -5.97 -27.34
CA GLU A 140 15.92 -5.69 -28.12
C GLU A 140 14.87 -6.82 -27.97
N LYS A 141 15.31 -8.07 -28.05
CA LYS A 141 14.44 -9.24 -27.84
C LYS A 141 13.95 -9.34 -26.40
N TYR A 142 14.83 -9.06 -25.44
CA TYR A 142 14.52 -9.08 -24.02
C TYR A 142 13.40 -8.09 -23.68
N ARG A 143 13.46 -6.84 -24.17
CA ARG A 143 12.42 -5.82 -23.96
C ARG A 143 11.04 -6.27 -24.44
N SER A 144 10.97 -6.89 -25.62
CA SER A 144 9.71 -7.41 -26.14
C SER A 144 9.18 -8.56 -25.28
N HIS A 145 10.06 -9.49 -24.88
CA HIS A 145 9.68 -10.60 -24.01
C HIS A 145 9.19 -10.13 -22.64
N GLU A 146 9.86 -9.15 -22.03
CA GLU A 146 9.50 -8.54 -20.76
C GLU A 146 8.11 -7.92 -20.79
N THR A 147 7.85 -7.07 -21.80
CA THR A 147 6.53 -6.45 -22.00
C THR A 147 5.41 -7.50 -22.13
N ASP A 148 5.65 -8.58 -22.86
CA ASP A 148 4.67 -9.66 -23.05
C ASP A 148 4.50 -10.53 -21.80
N TYR A 149 5.56 -10.69 -21.01
CA TYR A 149 5.50 -11.40 -19.74
C TYR A 149 4.69 -10.61 -18.71
N GLU A 150 4.97 -9.30 -18.54
CA GLU A 150 4.24 -8.41 -17.65
C GLU A 150 2.74 -8.40 -17.96
N LYS A 151 2.35 -8.28 -19.24
CA LYS A 151 0.94 -8.34 -19.66
C LYS A 151 0.27 -9.65 -19.27
N ARG A 152 0.93 -10.79 -19.52
CA ARG A 152 0.39 -12.11 -19.16
C ARG A 152 0.29 -12.29 -17.66
N TRP A 153 1.29 -11.83 -16.92
CA TRP A 153 1.29 -11.85 -15.46
C TRP A 153 0.13 -11.02 -14.89
N LEU A 154 -0.04 -9.78 -15.35
CA LEU A 154 -1.15 -8.90 -14.94
C LEU A 154 -2.52 -9.52 -15.23
N GLN A 155 -2.70 -10.11 -16.41
CA GLN A 155 -3.96 -10.79 -16.77
C GLN A 155 -4.24 -11.98 -15.86
N LYS A 156 -3.23 -12.79 -15.57
CA LYS A 156 -3.34 -13.93 -14.66
C LYS A 156 -3.69 -13.47 -13.25
N SER A 157 -2.95 -12.51 -12.70
CA SER A 157 -3.18 -11.96 -11.35
C SER A 157 -4.58 -11.37 -11.20
N LYS A 158 -5.08 -10.66 -12.23
CA LYS A 158 -6.46 -10.15 -12.24
C LYS A 158 -7.49 -11.28 -12.19
N LYS A 159 -7.31 -12.32 -13.02
CA LYS A 159 -8.22 -13.46 -13.06
C LYS A 159 -8.25 -14.22 -11.74
N GLU A 160 -7.09 -14.45 -11.13
CA GLU A 160 -6.98 -15.10 -9.82
C GLU A 160 -7.68 -14.27 -8.73
N ALA A 161 -7.49 -12.95 -8.73
CA ALA A 161 -8.18 -12.04 -7.81
C ALA A 161 -9.70 -12.06 -8.00
N GLU A 162 -10.20 -12.10 -9.24
CA GLU A 162 -11.63 -12.20 -9.54
C GLU A 162 -12.23 -13.55 -9.10
N GLU A 163 -11.52 -14.66 -9.28
CA GLU A 163 -11.95 -15.98 -8.83
C GLU A 163 -12.01 -16.06 -7.30
N ASP A 164 -11.01 -15.50 -6.62
CA ASP A 164 -10.99 -15.44 -5.17
C ASP A 164 -12.07 -14.51 -4.62
N TRP A 165 -12.35 -13.39 -5.29
CA TRP A 165 -13.48 -12.52 -4.97
C TRP A 165 -14.81 -13.28 -5.04
N LYS A 166 -15.07 -14.01 -6.13
CA LYS A 166 -16.31 -14.80 -6.30
C LYS A 166 -16.48 -15.86 -5.21
N LYS A 167 -15.40 -16.56 -4.84
CA LYS A 167 -15.43 -17.54 -3.73
C LYS A 167 -15.79 -16.89 -2.39
N ARG A 168 -15.30 -15.67 -2.13
CA ARG A 168 -15.66 -14.90 -0.91
C ARG A 168 -17.12 -14.47 -0.92
N GLU A 169 -17.63 -14.06 -2.08
CA GLU A 169 -19.03 -13.69 -2.27
C GLU A 169 -19.97 -14.89 -2.00
N GLU A 170 -19.64 -16.08 -2.49
CA GLU A 170 -20.39 -17.32 -2.22
C GLU A 170 -20.35 -17.72 -0.73
N LYS A 171 -19.22 -17.50 -0.05
CA LYS A 171 -19.05 -17.81 1.38
C LYS A 171 -19.78 -16.84 2.30
N THR A 172 -19.98 -15.60 1.88
CA THR A 172 -20.66 -14.56 2.65
C THR A 172 -22.18 -14.65 2.42
N GLN A 173 -22.77 -15.78 2.82
CA GLN A 173 -24.19 -16.08 2.55
C GLN A 173 -25.18 -15.26 3.40
N MET A 174 -24.69 -14.43 4.32
CA MET A 174 -25.56 -13.54 5.10
C MET A 174 -26.08 -12.41 4.22
N LYS A 175 -27.39 -12.39 4.00
CA LYS A 175 -28.07 -11.23 3.41
C LYS A 175 -28.07 -10.09 4.44
N MET A 176 -27.32 -9.03 4.16
CA MET A 176 -27.33 -7.81 4.96
C MET A 176 -28.75 -7.20 4.98
N PRO A 177 -29.24 -6.72 6.14
CA PRO A 177 -30.52 -6.05 6.23
C PRO A 177 -30.49 -4.75 5.42
N GLN A 178 -31.66 -4.25 5.03
CA GLN A 178 -31.78 -2.94 4.39
C GLN A 178 -32.38 -1.97 5.40
N PHE A 179 -31.70 -0.85 5.61
CA PHE A 179 -32.17 0.23 6.46
C PHE A 179 -32.59 1.42 5.60
N ASP A 180 -33.78 1.94 5.88
CA ASP A 180 -34.34 3.12 5.22
C ASP A 180 -34.51 4.24 6.25
N PHE A 181 -33.55 5.15 6.29
CA PHE A 181 -33.50 6.26 7.25
C PHE A 181 -34.48 7.40 6.91
N LYS A 182 -35.60 7.13 6.20
CA LYS A 182 -36.64 8.13 5.88
C LYS A 182 -37.30 8.76 7.10
N PHE A 183 -37.33 8.07 8.24
CA PHE A 183 -37.92 8.58 9.48
C PHE A 183 -37.01 9.60 10.20
N ILE A 184 -35.72 9.66 9.84
CA ILE A 184 -34.78 10.65 10.37
C ILE A 184 -35.13 12.03 9.81
N ARG A 185 -35.36 12.99 10.70
CA ARG A 185 -35.83 14.34 10.34
C ARG A 185 -34.71 15.22 9.82
N ASP A 186 -33.54 15.12 10.44
CA ASP A 186 -32.37 15.87 10.04
C ASP A 186 -31.78 15.28 8.73
N LYS A 187 -31.72 16.11 7.70
CA LYS A 187 -31.25 15.69 6.36
C LYS A 187 -29.76 15.37 6.35
N GLU A 188 -28.96 16.08 7.14
CA GLU A 188 -27.52 15.86 7.22
C GLU A 188 -27.23 14.53 7.94
N ILE A 189 -27.85 14.31 9.10
CA ILE A 189 -27.72 13.06 9.85
C ILE A 189 -28.22 11.86 9.03
N LYS A 190 -29.34 12.02 8.31
CA LYS A 190 -29.85 10.99 7.40
C LYS A 190 -28.82 10.61 6.33
N ASN A 191 -28.18 11.59 5.71
CA ASN A 191 -27.17 11.35 4.68
C ASN A 191 -25.93 10.66 5.25
N LEU A 192 -25.48 11.06 6.45
CA LEU A 192 -24.37 10.43 7.15
C LEU A 192 -24.69 8.97 7.51
N LEU A 193 -25.85 8.71 8.12
CA LEU A 193 -26.32 7.34 8.43
C LEU A 193 -26.40 6.44 7.19
N THR A 194 -26.86 6.98 6.07
CA THR A 194 -26.95 6.23 4.81
C THR A 194 -25.54 5.84 4.32
N LYS A 195 -24.60 6.79 4.34
CA LYS A 195 -23.20 6.54 3.94
C LYS A 195 -22.51 5.54 4.88
N ASP A 196 -22.65 5.72 6.20
CA ASP A 196 -22.07 4.81 7.20
C ASP A 196 -22.63 3.39 7.06
N TRP A 197 -23.92 3.25 6.72
CA TRP A 197 -24.52 1.94 6.47
C TRP A 197 -24.01 1.29 5.18
N GLU A 198 -23.86 2.06 4.10
CA GLU A 198 -23.21 1.60 2.86
C GLU A 198 -21.76 1.17 3.11
N GLU A 199 -21.02 1.92 3.92
CA GLU A 199 -19.66 1.59 4.32
C GLU A 199 -19.61 0.31 5.17
N ALA A 200 -20.53 0.14 6.13
CA ALA A 200 -20.62 -1.07 6.95
C ALA A 200 -20.89 -2.32 6.11
N GLN A 201 -21.76 -2.21 5.08
CA GLN A 201 -22.04 -3.28 4.13
C GLN A 201 -20.80 -3.63 3.30
N LYS A 202 -20.11 -2.64 2.73
CA LYS A 202 -18.86 -2.86 1.98
C LYS A 202 -17.77 -3.46 2.86
N ALA A 203 -17.61 -2.96 4.09
CA ALA A 203 -16.67 -3.49 5.06
C ALA A 203 -16.94 -4.97 5.35
N PHE A 204 -18.21 -5.35 5.54
CA PHE A 204 -18.58 -6.74 5.80
C PHE A 204 -18.26 -7.65 4.60
N GLN A 205 -18.61 -7.21 3.38
CA GLN A 205 -18.32 -7.94 2.14
C GLN A 205 -16.82 -8.11 1.87
N ASN A 206 -15.99 -7.18 2.34
CA ASN A 206 -14.53 -7.22 2.18
C ASN A 206 -13.80 -7.86 3.38
N GLU A 207 -14.51 -8.61 4.24
CA GLU A 207 -13.95 -9.27 5.43
C GLU A 207 -13.36 -8.31 6.48
N LEU A 208 -13.71 -7.01 6.42
CA LEU A 208 -13.31 -5.98 7.38
C LEU A 208 -14.22 -6.01 8.62
N HIS A 209 -14.36 -7.19 9.24
CA HIS A 209 -15.33 -7.46 10.30
C HIS A 209 -15.24 -6.51 11.49
N LYS A 210 -14.01 -6.09 11.84
CA LYS A 210 -13.81 -5.09 12.91
C LYS A 210 -14.43 -3.75 12.53
N ALA A 211 -14.21 -3.27 11.31
CA ALA A 211 -14.81 -2.02 10.84
C ALA A 211 -16.35 -2.10 10.83
N THR A 212 -16.91 -3.23 10.37
CA THR A 212 -18.36 -3.45 10.38
C THR A 212 -18.97 -3.29 11.77
N VAL A 213 -18.40 -3.94 12.80
CA VAL A 213 -18.98 -3.85 14.16
C VAL A 213 -18.82 -2.48 14.80
N LEU A 214 -17.75 -1.75 14.46
CA LEU A 214 -17.57 -0.36 14.89
C LEU A 214 -18.64 0.55 14.28
N LEU A 215 -18.83 0.47 12.96
CA LEU A 215 -19.84 1.25 12.24
C LEU A 215 -21.25 0.92 12.72
N CYS A 216 -21.57 -0.36 12.99
CA CYS A 216 -22.86 -0.74 13.57
C CYS A 216 -23.13 -0.05 14.91
N GLY A 217 -22.09 0.10 15.74
CA GLY A 217 -22.19 0.84 17.00
C GLY A 217 -22.40 2.33 16.83
N THR A 218 -21.71 2.95 15.87
CA THR A 218 -21.90 4.37 15.53
C THR A 218 -23.32 4.63 15.00
N ILE A 219 -23.84 3.76 14.13
CA ILE A 219 -25.20 3.86 13.60
C ILE A 219 -26.22 3.74 14.73
N LEU A 220 -26.06 2.77 15.64
CA LEU A 220 -26.92 2.63 16.81
C LEU A 220 -26.92 3.90 17.69
N GLU A 221 -25.73 4.45 17.95
CA GLU A 221 -25.56 5.68 18.72
C GLU A 221 -26.33 6.85 18.10
N SER A 222 -26.13 7.10 16.80
CA SER A 222 -26.82 8.14 16.04
C SER A 222 -28.35 7.95 15.98
N LEU A 223 -28.82 6.71 15.81
CA LEU A 223 -30.26 6.39 15.81
C LEU A 223 -30.91 6.70 17.17
N LEU A 224 -30.22 6.39 18.27
CA LEU A 224 -30.73 6.67 19.62
C LEU A 224 -30.72 8.16 19.91
N ILE A 225 -29.69 8.89 19.47
CA ILE A 225 -29.64 10.36 19.60
C ILE A 225 -30.82 11.00 18.86
N ASP A 226 -31.04 10.67 17.59
CA ASP A 226 -32.17 11.22 16.80
C ASP A 226 -33.52 10.92 17.45
N ALA A 227 -33.74 9.67 17.88
CA ALA A 227 -34.99 9.26 18.52
C ALA A 227 -35.24 9.98 19.86
N LEU A 228 -34.20 10.16 20.68
CA LEU A 228 -34.31 10.89 21.95
C LEU A 228 -34.49 12.39 21.73
N SER A 229 -33.85 12.96 20.71
CA SER A 229 -33.99 14.37 20.33
C SER A 229 -35.42 14.70 19.87
N CYS A 230 -36.16 13.73 19.31
CA CYS A 230 -37.59 13.91 19.02
C CYS A 230 -38.45 14.16 20.27
N SER A 231 -37.97 13.79 21.46
CA SER A 231 -38.64 13.99 22.76
C SER A 231 -37.70 14.65 23.80
N GLU A 232 -36.87 15.59 23.33
CA GLU A 232 -35.71 16.13 24.06
C GLU A 232 -35.98 16.53 25.51
N LYS A 233 -37.10 17.23 25.77
CA LYS A 233 -37.47 17.68 27.12
C LYS A 233 -37.66 16.51 28.09
N GLU A 234 -38.38 15.49 27.65
CA GLU A 234 -38.63 14.28 28.44
C GLU A 234 -37.34 13.48 28.61
N ALA A 235 -36.53 13.39 27.55
CA ALA A 235 -35.26 12.67 27.58
C ALA A 235 -34.29 13.30 28.60
N LYS A 236 -34.11 14.62 28.55
CA LYS A 236 -33.27 15.37 29.50
C LYS A 236 -33.79 15.28 30.95
N PHE A 237 -35.10 15.25 31.15
CA PHE A 237 -35.69 15.02 32.47
C PHE A 237 -35.36 13.63 33.01
N ASN A 238 -35.61 12.57 32.22
CA ASN A 238 -35.29 11.19 32.60
C ASN A 238 -33.79 10.99 32.87
N TYR A 239 -32.93 11.61 32.06
CA TYR A 239 -31.48 11.61 32.29
C TYR A 239 -31.11 12.25 33.62
N TYR A 240 -31.65 13.44 33.89
CA TYR A 240 -31.37 14.16 35.14
C TYR A 240 -31.76 13.31 36.35
N GLN A 241 -32.98 12.77 36.34
CA GLN A 241 -33.48 11.90 37.41
C GLN A 241 -32.59 10.67 37.62
N LYS A 242 -32.12 10.03 36.55
CA LYS A 242 -31.33 8.79 36.65
C LYS A 242 -29.86 9.01 37.02
N TYR A 243 -29.22 10.09 36.56
CA TYR A 243 -27.76 10.24 36.61
C TYR A 243 -27.24 11.45 37.40
N LEU A 244 -28.06 12.50 37.56
CA LEU A 244 -27.68 13.77 38.18
C LEU A 244 -28.42 14.05 39.49
N GLU A 245 -29.56 13.43 39.73
CA GLU A 245 -30.30 13.59 40.99
C GLU A 245 -29.41 13.23 42.20
N GLY A 246 -29.33 14.15 43.16
CA GLY A 246 -28.47 14.03 44.35
C GLY A 246 -26.99 14.42 44.14
N LYS A 247 -26.54 14.68 42.91
CA LYS A 247 -25.21 15.25 42.62
C LYS A 247 -25.38 16.77 42.43
N ASN A 248 -24.80 17.57 43.33
CA ASN A 248 -24.78 19.05 43.38
C ASN A 248 -25.68 19.78 42.37
N LYS A 249 -26.70 20.49 42.88
CA LYS A 249 -27.80 21.21 42.22
C LYS A 249 -27.45 22.22 41.10
N GLY A 250 -26.20 22.29 40.63
CA GLY A 250 -25.74 23.20 39.58
C GLY A 250 -25.41 22.55 38.23
N ASN A 251 -25.38 21.21 38.11
CA ASN A 251 -25.05 20.57 36.83
C ASN A 251 -26.25 20.58 35.88
N LYS A 252 -26.20 21.47 34.88
CA LYS A 252 -27.09 21.43 33.71
C LYS A 252 -26.96 20.07 33.01
N THR A 253 -28.09 19.46 32.64
CA THR A 253 -28.08 18.23 31.82
C THR A 253 -27.32 18.48 30.52
N PRO A 254 -26.31 17.66 30.18
CA PRO A 254 -25.56 17.82 28.93
C PRO A 254 -26.48 17.60 27.72
N GLU A 255 -26.08 18.12 26.56
CA GLU A 255 -26.75 17.84 25.30
C GLU A 255 -26.76 16.34 25.00
N ILE A 256 -27.82 15.85 24.35
CA ILE A 256 -28.05 14.40 24.14
C ILE A 256 -26.89 13.76 23.38
N GLU A 257 -26.31 14.48 22.41
CA GLU A 257 -25.14 14.07 21.63
C GLU A 257 -23.90 13.76 22.47
N ASN A 258 -23.80 14.33 23.68
CA ASN A 258 -22.67 14.14 24.59
C ASN A 258 -22.91 13.00 25.60
N TRP A 259 -24.06 12.32 25.53
CA TRP A 259 -24.34 11.19 26.41
C TRP A 259 -23.55 9.97 25.96
N GLN A 260 -23.06 9.19 26.93
CA GLN A 260 -22.41 7.93 26.61
C GLN A 260 -23.43 6.94 26.04
N LEU A 261 -23.02 6.08 25.10
CA LEU A 261 -23.94 5.12 24.45
C LEU A 261 -24.74 4.26 25.44
N TYR A 262 -24.16 3.89 26.59
CA TYR A 262 -24.92 3.17 27.62
C TYR A 262 -26.06 4.01 28.23
N GLN A 263 -25.87 5.31 28.36
CA GLN A 263 -26.89 6.24 28.88
C GLN A 263 -28.01 6.42 27.86
N LEU A 264 -27.65 6.57 26.57
CA LEU A 264 -28.61 6.63 25.46
C LEU A 264 -29.53 5.38 25.46
N ILE A 265 -28.94 4.19 25.51
CA ILE A 265 -29.69 2.91 25.55
C ILE A 265 -30.65 2.87 26.75
N GLU A 266 -30.16 3.23 27.93
CA GLU A 266 -30.93 3.14 29.16
C GLU A 266 -32.09 4.15 29.24
N ILE A 267 -31.90 5.37 28.73
CA ILE A 267 -32.97 6.38 28.67
C ILE A 267 -33.97 6.05 27.56
N ALA A 268 -33.51 5.60 26.39
CA ALA A 268 -34.38 5.17 25.30
C ALA A 268 -35.29 3.99 25.72
N LYS A 269 -34.75 3.04 26.50
CA LYS A 269 -35.54 1.97 27.11
C LYS A 269 -36.58 2.52 28.09
N GLN A 270 -36.19 3.45 28.97
CA GLN A 270 -37.10 4.05 29.96
C GLN A 270 -38.30 4.77 29.30
N GLN A 271 -38.09 5.39 28.14
CA GLN A 271 -39.14 6.05 27.36
C GLN A 271 -39.92 5.12 26.43
N GLY A 272 -39.59 3.84 26.39
CA GLY A 272 -40.19 2.88 25.46
C GLY A 272 -39.89 3.20 23.99
N ILE A 273 -38.79 3.91 23.71
CA ILE A 273 -38.28 4.10 22.33
C ILE A 273 -37.76 2.77 21.80
N ILE A 274 -37.06 2.03 22.66
CA ILE A 274 -36.62 0.66 22.38
C ILE A 274 -37.19 -0.30 23.41
N SER A 275 -37.47 -1.54 22.99
CA SER A 275 -37.90 -2.60 23.90
C SER A 275 -36.81 -3.00 24.90
N ALA A 276 -37.18 -3.69 25.98
CA ALA A 276 -36.22 -4.18 26.96
C ALA A 276 -35.19 -5.15 26.34
N ASP A 277 -35.60 -5.93 25.35
CA ASP A 277 -34.70 -6.85 24.64
C ASP A 277 -33.82 -6.10 23.65
N ALA A 278 -34.36 -5.14 22.89
CA ALA A 278 -33.57 -4.26 22.03
C ALA A 278 -32.49 -3.50 22.84
N ALA A 279 -32.79 -3.08 24.07
CA ALA A 279 -31.81 -2.45 24.96
C ALA A 279 -30.68 -3.40 25.38
N LYS A 280 -30.99 -4.64 25.77
CA LYS A 280 -29.96 -5.66 26.10
C LYS A 280 -29.06 -5.94 24.90
N LEU A 281 -29.64 -6.10 23.71
CA LEU A 281 -28.90 -6.34 22.48
C LEU A 281 -28.06 -5.13 22.08
N SER A 282 -28.56 -3.91 22.29
CA SER A 282 -27.82 -2.67 22.07
C SER A 282 -26.57 -2.56 22.93
N HIS A 283 -26.59 -3.07 24.17
CA HIS A 283 -25.38 -3.13 25.00
C HIS A 283 -24.31 -4.06 24.41
N ILE A 284 -24.70 -5.15 23.74
CA ILE A 284 -23.75 -6.03 23.05
C ILE A 284 -23.12 -5.28 21.88
N VAL A 285 -23.91 -4.58 21.06
CA VAL A 285 -23.40 -3.76 19.95
C VAL A 285 -22.42 -2.70 20.46
N ARG A 286 -22.74 -2.01 21.55
CA ARG A 286 -21.86 -1.05 22.23
C ARG A 286 -20.53 -1.68 22.65
N ASP A 287 -20.55 -2.88 23.20
CA ASP A 287 -19.32 -3.55 23.67
C ASP A 287 -18.38 -3.87 22.50
N TYR A 288 -18.91 -4.23 21.33
CA TYR A 288 -18.12 -4.38 20.10
C TYR A 288 -17.63 -3.04 19.53
N ARG A 289 -18.43 -1.97 19.62
CA ARG A 289 -17.99 -0.60 19.27
C ARG A 289 -16.79 -0.16 20.11
N ASN A 290 -16.75 -0.56 21.38
CA ASN A 290 -15.64 -0.23 22.29
C ASN A 290 -14.32 -0.93 21.94
N LEU A 291 -14.31 -1.86 20.98
CA LEU A 291 -13.08 -2.50 20.47
C LEU A 291 -12.22 -1.58 19.60
N ILE A 292 -12.67 -0.34 19.36
CA ILE A 292 -11.82 0.73 18.86
C ILE A 292 -10.61 0.94 19.79
N HIS A 293 -10.80 0.74 21.09
CA HIS A 293 -9.72 0.72 22.07
C HIS A 293 -9.08 -0.68 22.13
N LEU A 294 -7.89 -0.82 21.55
CA LEU A 294 -7.17 -2.11 21.42
C LEU A 294 -7.00 -2.87 22.75
N PHE A 295 -6.78 -2.16 23.86
CA PHE A 295 -6.65 -2.78 25.18
C PHE A 295 -7.96 -3.35 25.73
N VAL A 296 -9.13 -2.87 25.27
CA VAL A 296 -10.42 -3.52 25.58
C VAL A 296 -10.46 -4.88 24.89
N GLN A 297 -10.13 -4.93 23.61
CA GLN A 297 -10.07 -6.19 22.85
C GLN A 297 -9.06 -7.18 23.44
N LYS A 298 -7.86 -6.70 23.80
CA LYS A 298 -6.80 -7.53 24.42
C LYS A 298 -7.24 -8.13 25.76
N ARG A 299 -7.83 -7.31 26.65
CA ARG A 299 -8.28 -7.77 27.97
C ARG A 299 -9.47 -8.73 27.87
N GLY A 300 -10.42 -8.45 26.98
CA GLY A 300 -11.59 -9.29 26.76
C GLY A 300 -11.32 -10.58 25.99
N ARG A 301 -10.12 -10.73 25.38
CA ARG A 301 -9.76 -11.84 24.48
C ARG A 301 -10.80 -12.05 23.36
N LEU A 302 -11.43 -10.96 22.93
CA LEU A 302 -12.51 -10.98 21.94
C LEU A 302 -11.92 -11.13 20.54
N ARG A 303 -12.36 -12.18 19.84
CA ARG A 303 -12.11 -12.36 18.40
C ARG A 303 -13.30 -11.82 17.63
N ILE A 304 -13.01 -11.15 16.52
CA ILE A 304 -14.02 -10.65 15.59
C ILE A 304 -13.81 -11.42 14.30
N ASP A 305 -14.80 -12.23 13.94
CA ASP A 305 -14.86 -12.97 12.68
C ASP A 305 -16.19 -12.66 11.97
N SER A 306 -16.44 -13.35 10.86
CA SER A 306 -17.65 -13.17 10.05
C SER A 306 -18.93 -13.49 10.82
N HIS A 307 -18.92 -14.50 11.71
CA HIS A 307 -20.08 -14.90 12.50
C HIS A 307 -20.43 -13.84 13.56
N ILE A 308 -19.41 -13.30 14.24
CA ILE A 308 -19.61 -12.22 15.21
C ILE A 308 -20.10 -10.94 14.52
N ALA A 309 -19.49 -10.55 13.40
CA ALA A 309 -19.95 -9.38 12.65
C ALA A 309 -21.38 -9.55 12.14
N SER A 310 -21.71 -10.75 11.65
CA SER A 310 -23.07 -11.12 11.25
C SER A 310 -24.06 -10.98 12.41
N ALA A 311 -23.73 -11.50 13.58
CA ALA A 311 -24.56 -11.37 14.77
C ALA A 311 -24.78 -9.90 15.15
N VAL A 312 -23.72 -9.08 15.21
CA VAL A 312 -23.81 -7.66 15.55
C VAL A 312 -24.70 -6.89 14.57
N VAL A 313 -24.60 -7.18 13.28
CA VAL A 313 -25.50 -6.61 12.26
C VAL A 313 -26.96 -6.97 12.54
N SER A 314 -27.26 -8.24 12.86
CA SER A 314 -28.61 -8.65 13.23
C SER A 314 -29.10 -7.97 14.51
N LEU A 315 -28.22 -7.77 15.51
CA LEU A 315 -28.57 -7.05 16.74
C LEU A 315 -28.90 -5.58 16.47
N LEU A 316 -28.13 -4.91 15.60
CA LEU A 316 -28.44 -3.56 15.14
C LEU A 316 -29.81 -3.51 14.46
N ALA A 317 -30.14 -4.49 13.62
CA ALA A 317 -31.42 -4.54 12.93
C ALA A 317 -32.61 -4.63 13.91
N VAL A 318 -32.46 -5.34 15.04
CA VAL A 318 -33.49 -5.39 16.09
C VAL A 318 -33.71 -4.00 16.72
N ALA A 319 -32.62 -3.29 17.03
CA ALA A 319 -32.71 -1.92 17.59
C ALA A 319 -33.33 -0.95 16.58
N TYR A 320 -32.88 -0.99 15.33
CA TYR A 320 -33.43 -0.20 14.22
C TYR A 320 -34.94 -0.40 14.07
N ASN A 321 -35.41 -1.66 14.02
CA ASN A 321 -36.83 -1.95 13.86
C ASN A 321 -37.66 -1.46 15.06
N SER A 322 -37.13 -1.60 16.28
CA SER A 322 -37.82 -1.10 17.48
C SER A 322 -38.00 0.43 17.43
N ILE A 323 -37.00 1.18 16.94
CA ILE A 323 -37.08 2.63 16.78
C ILE A 323 -38.07 3.00 15.65
N LEU A 324 -38.02 2.28 14.53
CA LEU A 324 -38.90 2.48 13.40
C LEU A 324 -40.38 2.28 13.79
N GLU A 325 -40.71 1.17 14.45
CA GLU A 325 -42.06 0.88 14.94
C GLU A 325 -42.58 1.98 15.88
N ARG A 326 -41.71 2.52 16.75
CA ARG A 326 -42.07 3.62 17.63
C ARG A 326 -42.37 4.89 16.84
N HIS A 327 -41.56 5.21 15.83
CA HIS A 327 -41.78 6.36 14.98
C HIS A 327 -43.09 6.23 14.19
N GLU A 328 -43.41 5.04 13.68
CA GLU A 328 -44.66 4.78 12.97
C GLU A 328 -45.89 4.91 13.86
N LYS A 329 -45.82 4.48 15.13
CA LYS A 329 -46.90 4.66 16.11
C LYS A 329 -47.15 6.11 16.53
N ASN A 330 -46.17 7.00 16.31
CA ASN A 330 -46.23 8.42 16.69
C ASN A 330 -46.54 9.36 15.51
N LYS A 331 -46.69 8.83 14.28
CA LYS A 331 -47.29 9.54 13.14
C LYS A 331 -48.80 9.53 13.26
#